data_AF-A0A7C8EIE3-F1
#
_entry.id   AF-A0A7C8EIE3-F1
#
_cell.length_a   1.000
_cell.length_b   1.000
_cell.length_c   1.000
_cell.angle_alpha   90.00
_cell.angle_beta   90.00
_cell.angle_gamma   90.00
#
_symmetry.space_group_name_H-M   'P 1'
#
loop_
_entity.id
_entity.type
_entity.pdbx_description
1 polymer ?
#
loop_
_entity_poly.entity_id
_entity_poly.type
_entity_poly.pdbx_seq_one_letter_code
_entity_poly.pdbx_strand_id
1 'polypeptide(L)'
;MGELLDPPSVLIEGPFAGSEYARLGLFRNSETGQCACVLANLGDEPLETVFGGFDANASGCVYVYQPFEPRREVKLPFTTKMAPERFVVLVER
;
A
#
# COMPACT_ATOMS: atom_id res chain seq x y z
N MET A 1 -1.14 6.95 -30.27
CA MET A 1 -0.12 7.32 -29.26
C MET A 1 -0.77 7.05 -27.92
N GLY A 2 -0.23 6.14 -27.11
CA GLY A 2 -0.70 5.99 -25.72
C GLY A 2 -0.18 7.17 -24.92
N GLU A 3 -1.05 7.85 -24.17
CA GLU A 3 -0.61 8.86 -23.19
C GLU A 3 0.30 8.18 -22.15
N LEU A 4 1.44 8.82 -21.88
CA LEU A 4 2.31 8.41 -20.80
C LEU A 4 1.61 8.84 -19.49
N LEU A 5 1.02 7.88 -18.79
CA LEU A 5 0.41 8.15 -17.48
C LEU A 5 1.52 8.46 -16.46
N ASP A 6 1.32 9.50 -15.64
CA ASP A 6 2.23 9.79 -14.54
C ASP A 6 2.32 8.59 -13.58
N PRO A 7 3.51 8.27 -13.05
CA PRO A 7 3.65 7.17 -12.11
C PRO A 7 2.78 7.43 -10.86
N PRO A 8 2.12 6.38 -10.32
CA PRO A 8 1.36 6.53 -9.09
C PRO A 8 2.28 6.88 -7.92
N SER A 9 1.74 7.69 -7.02
CA SER A 9 2.37 8.15 -5.78
C SER A 9 1.47 7.81 -4.59
N VAL A 10 2.09 7.67 -3.43
CA VAL A 10 1.44 7.25 -2.19
C VAL A 10 2.05 8.01 -1.02
N LEU A 11 1.22 8.34 -0.02
CA LEU A 11 1.67 8.84 1.27
C LEU A 11 1.82 7.68 2.26
N ILE A 12 3.05 7.44 2.73
CA ILE A 12 3.38 6.42 3.73
C ILE A 12 4.14 7.08 4.87
N GLU A 13 3.72 6.79 6.10
CA GLU A 13 4.37 7.28 7.31
C GLU A 13 4.62 6.14 8.31
N GLY A 14 5.36 6.45 9.38
CA GLY A 14 5.68 5.53 10.46
C GLY A 14 6.96 4.72 10.24
N PRO A 15 7.23 3.71 11.09
CA PRO A 15 8.48 2.95 11.08
C PRO A 15 8.85 2.33 9.73
N PHE A 16 7.84 1.89 8.96
CA PHE A 16 8.06 1.36 7.61
C PHE A 16 8.77 2.36 6.68
N ALA A 17 8.42 3.64 6.73
CA ALA A 17 8.97 4.66 5.82
C ALA A 17 10.49 4.88 5.99
N GLY A 18 11.03 4.57 7.18
CA GLY A 18 12.45 4.71 7.49
C GLY A 18 13.23 3.40 7.56
N SER A 19 12.59 2.25 7.30
CA SER A 19 13.23 0.94 7.47
C SER A 19 14.02 0.51 6.23
N GLU A 20 15.24 0.04 6.43
CA GLU A 20 16.05 -0.57 5.36
C GLU A 20 15.47 -1.90 4.84
N TYR A 21 14.58 -2.52 5.63
CA TYR A 21 13.90 -3.78 5.32
C TYR A 21 12.54 -3.57 4.65
N ALA A 22 12.08 -2.32 4.52
CA ALA A 22 10.84 -2.00 3.85
C ALA A 22 11.02 -1.98 2.32
N ARG A 23 10.07 -2.58 1.61
CA ARG A 23 9.97 -2.47 0.14
C ARG A 23 8.56 -2.05 -0.25
N LEU A 24 8.49 -1.09 -1.16
CA LEU A 24 7.26 -0.50 -1.68
C LEU A 24 7.19 -0.76 -3.19
N GLY A 25 6.07 -1.29 -3.67
CA GLY A 25 5.72 -1.36 -5.08
C GLY A 25 4.41 -0.65 -5.34
N LEU A 26 4.37 0.18 -6.38
CA LEU A 26 3.17 0.92 -6.79
C LEU A 26 2.77 0.54 -8.21
N PHE A 27 1.47 0.36 -8.41
CA PHE A 27 0.89 -0.11 -9.66
C PHE A 27 -0.35 0.72 -9.97
N ARG A 28 -0.60 0.95 -11.26
CA ARG A 28 -1.84 1.57 -11.74
C ARG A 28 -2.46 0.68 -12.81
N ASN A 29 -3.75 0.41 -12.68
CA ASN A 29 -4.53 -0.22 -13.74
C ASN A 29 -4.77 0.80 -14.86
N SER A 30 -4.28 0.52 -16.07
CA SER A 30 -4.42 1.43 -17.23
C SER A 30 -5.85 1.53 -17.75
N GLU A 31 -6.73 0.57 -17.44
CA GLU A 31 -8.12 0.57 -17.89
C GLU A 31 -9.03 1.33 -16.93
N THR A 32 -8.83 1.16 -15.62
CA THR A 32 -9.71 1.76 -14.58
C THR A 32 -9.10 2.98 -13.89
N GLY A 33 -7.79 3.22 -14.05
CA GLY A 33 -7.04 4.24 -13.33
C GLY A 33 -6.77 3.90 -11.85
N GLN A 34 -7.35 2.81 -11.34
CA GLN A 34 -7.18 2.40 -9.94
C GLN A 34 -5.73 2.08 -9.62
N CYS A 35 -5.29 2.52 -8.45
CA CYS A 35 -3.95 2.26 -7.93
C CYS A 35 -3.94 1.06 -6.97
N ALA A 36 -2.81 0.36 -6.95
CA ALA A 36 -2.50 -0.66 -5.98
C ALA A 36 -1.10 -0.45 -5.42
N CYS A 37 -0.91 -0.88 -4.18
CA CYS A 37 0.34 -0.78 -3.45
C CYS A 37 0.68 -2.13 -2.82
N VAL A 38 1.94 -2.54 -2.90
CA VAL A 38 2.49 -3.68 -2.17
C VAL A 38 3.52 -3.16 -1.19
N LEU A 39 3.31 -3.44 0.09
CA LEU A 39 4.24 -3.17 1.18
C LEU A 39 4.83 -4.51 1.62
N ALA A 40 6.15 -4.63 1.69
CA ALA A 40 6.81 -5.83 2.18
C ALA A 40 7.80 -5.49 3.30
N ASN A 41 7.74 -6.28 4.37
CA ASN A 41 8.70 -6.30 5.46
C ASN A 41 9.63 -7.49 5.27
N LEU A 42 10.89 -7.22 4.92
CA LEU A 42 11.94 -8.24 4.75
C LEU A 42 12.81 -8.42 6.00
N GLY A 43 12.43 -7.77 7.11
CA GLY A 43 13.15 -7.85 8.37
C GLY A 43 12.63 -8.97 9.26
N ASP A 44 13.26 -9.10 10.43
CA ASP A 44 12.97 -10.07 11.48
C ASP A 44 12.03 -9.52 12.58
N GLU A 45 11.77 -8.21 12.58
CA GLU A 45 10.86 -7.53 13.49
C GLU A 45 9.58 -7.03 12.79
N PRO A 46 8.42 -6.97 13.48
CA PRO A 46 7.21 -6.42 12.88
C PRO A 46 7.36 -4.93 12.52
N LEU A 47 6.84 -4.54 11.35
CA LEU A 47 6.82 -3.15 10.90
C LEU A 47 5.40 -2.60 10.86
N GLU A 48 5.21 -1.47 11.53
CA GLU A 48 3.98 -0.67 11.43
C GLU A 48 4.11 0.40 10.36
N THR A 49 3.01 0.70 9.70
CA THR A 49 2.90 1.74 8.68
C THR A 49 1.55 2.43 8.77
N VAL A 50 1.56 3.74 8.56
CA VAL A 50 0.34 4.51 8.30
C VAL A 50 0.25 4.72 6.80
N PHE A 51 -0.84 4.26 6.20
CA PHE A 51 -1.14 4.49 4.79
C PHE A 51 -2.03 5.70 4.66
N GLY A 52 -1.46 6.80 4.18
CA GLY A 52 -2.13 8.10 4.02
C GLY A 52 -3.08 8.14 2.82
N GLY A 53 -2.77 7.38 1.77
CA GLY A 53 -3.58 7.29 0.56
C GLY A 53 -2.76 7.40 -0.71
N PHE A 54 -3.42 7.21 -1.85
CA PHE A 54 -2.86 7.49 -3.16
C PHE A 54 -3.14 8.96 -3.51
N ASP A 55 -2.32 9.60 -4.34
CA ASP A 55 -2.54 11.02 -4.70
C ASP A 55 -3.91 11.26 -5.36
N ALA A 56 -4.40 10.29 -6.14
CA ALA A 56 -5.73 10.34 -6.76
C ALA A 56 -6.88 9.94 -5.81
N ASN A 57 -6.57 9.41 -4.61
CA ASN A 57 -7.54 8.88 -3.66
C ASN A 57 -7.05 8.99 -2.21
N ALA A 58 -6.97 10.21 -1.68
CA ALA A 58 -6.46 10.46 -0.33
C ALA A 58 -7.46 10.12 0.80
N SER A 59 -8.74 9.90 0.50
CA SER A 59 -9.80 9.73 1.51
C SER A 59 -10.82 8.62 1.19
N GLY A 60 -10.59 7.83 0.15
CA GLY A 60 -11.48 6.74 -0.24
C GLY A 60 -11.29 5.44 0.53
N CYS A 61 -11.86 4.37 -0.01
CA CYS A 61 -11.71 3.02 0.53
C CYS A 61 -10.64 2.25 -0.25
N VAL A 62 -9.95 1.36 0.47
CA VAL A 62 -9.05 0.35 -0.13
C VAL A 62 -9.40 -1.03 0.38
N TYR A 63 -9.16 -2.04 -0.44
CA TYR A 63 -9.08 -3.42 0.00
C TYR A 63 -7.68 -3.74 0.49
N VAL A 64 -7.59 -4.37 1.66
CA VAL A 64 -6.36 -4.83 2.29
C VAL A 64 -6.31 -6.34 2.22
N TYR A 65 -5.23 -6.87 1.66
CA TYR A 65 -4.92 -8.30 1.62
C TYR A 65 -3.63 -8.57 2.38
N GLN A 66 -3.69 -9.48 3.34
CA GLN A 66 -2.54 -9.97 4.08
C GLN A 66 -2.52 -11.50 4.05
N PRO A 67 -1.33 -12.13 3.96
CA PRO A 67 -1.22 -13.58 4.08
C PRO A 67 -1.91 -14.09 5.35
N PHE A 68 -2.72 -15.12 5.21
CA PHE A 68 -3.44 -15.79 6.30
C PHE A 68 -4.51 -14.97 7.02
N GLU A 69 -4.87 -13.79 6.51
CA GLU A 69 -5.97 -12.98 7.03
C GLU A 69 -7.12 -12.88 6.01
N PRO A 70 -8.38 -12.74 6.46
CA PRO A 70 -9.47 -12.36 5.58
C PRO A 70 -9.21 -11.00 4.93
N ARG A 71 -9.66 -10.82 3.68
CA ARG A 71 -9.66 -9.50 3.02
C ARG A 71 -10.45 -8.51 3.87
N ARG A 72 -9.86 -7.34 4.11
CA ARG A 72 -10.52 -6.22 4.83
C ARG A 72 -10.80 -5.07 3.86
N GLU A 73 -11.87 -4.34 4.11
CA GLU A 73 -12.12 -3.04 3.48
C GLU A 73 -11.91 -1.96 4.54
N VAL A 74 -11.10 -0.96 4.23
CA VAL A 74 -10.74 0.11 5.18
C VAL A 74 -10.85 1.47 4.49
N LYS A 75 -11.14 2.51 5.26
CA LYS A 75 -11.05 3.90 4.81
C LYS A 75 -9.67 4.46 5.05
N LEU A 76 -9.23 5.35 4.17
CA LEU A 76 -7.98 6.08 4.29
C LEU A 76 -8.15 7.34 5.17
N PRO A 77 -7.13 7.73 5.95
CA PRO A 77 -5.91 6.98 6.22
C PRO A 77 -6.16 5.83 7.22
N PHE A 78 -5.29 4.81 7.21
CA PHE A 78 -5.35 3.73 8.21
C PHE A 78 -3.96 3.20 8.56
N THR A 79 -3.86 2.55 9.72
CA THR A 79 -2.64 1.87 10.17
C THR A 79 -2.72 0.38 9.88
N THR A 80 -1.61 -0.20 9.43
CA THR A 80 -1.45 -1.65 9.36
C THR A 80 -0.10 -2.07 9.91
N LYS A 81 -0.05 -3.30 10.41
CA LYS A 81 1.15 -3.92 10.95
C LYS A 81 1.47 -5.16 10.12
N MET A 82 2.72 -5.27 9.70
CA MET A 82 3.27 -6.41 8.98
C MET A 82 4.14 -7.22 9.91
N ALA A 83 3.87 -8.52 9.99
CA ALA A 83 4.83 -9.45 10.59
C ALA A 83 6.16 -9.46 9.81
N PRO A 84 7.24 -9.97 10.42
CA PRO A 84 8.49 -10.29 9.73
C PRO A 84 8.26 -11.16 8.50
N GLU A 85 9.03 -10.93 7.43
CA GLU A 85 8.95 -11.69 6.18
C GLU A 85 7.51 -11.81 5.62
N ARG A 86 6.73 -10.73 5.69
CA ARG A 86 5.36 -10.66 5.17
C ARG A 86 5.15 -9.42 4.31
N PHE A 87 4.04 -9.44 3.58
CA PHE A 87 3.60 -8.33 2.76
C PHE A 87 2.13 -8.01 2.99
N VAL A 88 1.74 -6.78 2.63
CA VAL A 88 0.37 -6.30 2.54
C VAL A 88 0.15 -5.81 1.11
N VAL A 89 -0.99 -6.16 0.52
CA VAL A 89 -1.45 -5.58 -0.74
C VAL A 89 -2.65 -4.69 -0.48
N LEU A 90 -2.61 -3.49 -1.06
CA LEU A 90 -3.63 -2.46 -0.96
C LEU A 90 -4.13 -2.17 -2.37
N VAL A 91 -5.45 -2.15 -2.57
CA VAL A 91 -6.06 -1.88 -3.88
C VAL A 91 -7.18 -0.87 -3.70
N GLU A 92 -7.19 0.20 -4.49
CA GLU A 92 -8.29 1.16 -4.51
C GLU A 92 -9.62 0.48 -4.85
N ARG A 93 -10.68 0.92 -4.16
CA ARG A 93 -12.05 0.53 -4.46
C ARG A 93 -12.69 1.52 -5.44
#